data_AF-A0A852G9A6-F1
#
_entry.id   AF-A0A852G9A6-F1
#
_cell.length_a   1.000
_cell.length_b   1.000
_cell.length_c   1.000
_cell.angle_alpha   90.00
_cell.angle_beta   90.00
_cell.angle_gamma   90.00
#
_symmetry.space_group_name_H-M   'P 1'
#
loop_
_entity.id
_entity.type
_entity.pdbx_description
1 polymer ?
#
loop_
_entity_poly.entity_id
_entity_poly.type
_entity_poly.pdbx_seq_one_letter_code
_entity_poly.pdbx_strand_id
1 'polypeptide(L)' 'RALLRGGVLACAALLLLWAAIFLYGSFYFSCLPPAALLRPVHFAFRTDCASPGPELCSFPTANVSLLGA' A
#
# COMPACT_ATOMS: atom_id res chain seq x y z
N ARG A 1 -25.84 15.44 -38.71
CA ARG A 1 -24.70 14.49 -38.58
C ARG A 1 -23.64 14.95 -37.58
N ALA A 2 -23.17 16.21 -37.64
CA ALA A 2 -22.19 16.75 -36.68
C ALA A 2 -22.70 16.78 -35.23
N LEU A 3 -23.96 17.19 -35.00
CA LEU A 3 -24.58 17.22 -33.67
C LEU A 3 -24.62 15.85 -32.99
N LEU A 4 -25.02 14.81 -33.73
CA LEU A 4 -25.05 13.42 -33.23
C LEU A 4 -23.64 12.92 -32.89
N ARG A 5 -22.65 13.20 -33.75
CA ARG A 5 -21.25 12.84 -33.48
C ARG A 5 -20.71 13.56 -32.24
N GLY A 6 -21.00 14.85 -32.08
CA GLY A 6 -20.62 15.61 -30.90
C GLY A 6 -21.28 15.08 -29.62
N GLY A 7 -22.57 14.76 -29.67
CA GLY A 7 -23.30 14.17 -28.54
C GLY A 7 -22.74 12.80 -28.13
N VAL A 8 -22.42 11.94 -29.10
CA VAL A 8 -21.79 10.63 -28.82
C VAL A 8 -20.41 10.79 -28.18
N LEU A 9 -19.59 11.72 -28.68
CA LEU A 9 -18.28 12.01 -28.10
C LEU A 9 -18.37 12.57 -26.67
N ALA A 10 -19.29 13.51 -26.43
CA ALA A 10 -19.52 14.06 -25.10
C ALA A 10 -20.02 12.99 -24.12
N CYS A 11 -20.95 12.14 -24.55
CA CYS A 11 -21.45 11.02 -23.76
C CYS A 11 -20.33 10.01 -23.42
N ALA A 12 -19.52 9.64 -24.41
CA ALA A 12 -18.37 8.77 -24.20
C ALA A 12 -17.36 9.38 -23.21
N ALA A 13 -17.06 10.68 -23.34
CA ALA A 13 -16.16 11.38 -22.43
C ALA A 13 -16.70 11.43 -20.99
N LEU A 14 -18.00 11.69 -20.81
CA LEU A 14 -18.65 11.66 -19.50
C LEU A 14 -18.60 10.26 -18.87
N LEU A 15 -18.90 9.21 -19.64
CA LEU A 15 -18.83 7.83 -19.16
C LEU A 15 -17.41 7.43 -18.77
N LEU A 16 -16.41 7.80 -19.58
CA LEU A 16 -14.99 7.56 -19.27
C LEU A 16 -14.54 8.29 -18.01
N LEU A 17 -14.92 9.57 -17.87
CA LEU A 17 -14.62 10.35 -16.67
C LEU A 17 -15.22 9.70 -15.42
N TRP A 18 -16.48 9.26 -15.52
CA TRP A 18 -17.17 8.59 -14.42
C TRP A 18 -16.47 7.28 -14.07
N ALA A 19 -16.18 6.43 -15.06
CA ALA A 19 -15.45 5.18 -14.86
C ALA A 19 -14.07 5.42 -14.19
N ALA A 20 -13.34 6.45 -14.61
CA ALA A 20 -12.06 6.81 -14.00
C ALA A 20 -12.20 7.19 -12.53
N ILE A 21 -13.24 7.96 -12.15
CA ILE A 21 -13.50 8.32 -10.76
C ILE A 21 -13.79 7.08 -9.90
N PHE A 22 -14.62 6.17 -10.41
CA PHE A 22 -14.95 4.92 -9.69
C PHE A 22 -13.74 4.01 -9.55
N LEU A 23 -12.94 3.89 -10.60
CA LEU A 23 -11.72 3.11 -10.59
C LEU A 23 -10.71 3.69 -9.61
N TYR A 24 -10.51 5.01 -9.63
CA TYR A 24 -9.65 5.71 -8.69
C TYR A 24 -10.12 5.52 -7.25
N GLY A 25 -11.41 5.73 -6.97
CA GLY A 25 -11.97 5.56 -5.64
C GLY A 25 -11.84 4.13 -5.13
N SER A 26 -12.27 3.15 -5.92
CA SER A 26 -12.19 1.73 -5.54
C SER A 26 -10.75 1.27 -5.30
N PHE A 27 -9.79 1.62 -6.16
CA PHE A 27 -8.37 1.35 -5.90
C PHE A 27 -7.85 2.13 -4.70
N TYR A 28 -8.26 3.38 -4.52
CA TYR A 28 -7.88 4.16 -3.35
C TYR A 28 -8.33 3.50 -2.05
N PHE A 29 -9.54 2.94 -2.02
CA PHE A 29 -10.06 2.27 -0.83
C PHE A 29 -9.63 0.80 -0.68
N SER A 30 -9.33 0.11 -1.79
CA SER A 30 -9.05 -1.33 -1.78
C SER A 30 -7.56 -1.67 -1.83
N CYS A 31 -6.74 -0.79 -2.42
CA CYS A 31 -5.30 -1.01 -2.60
C CYS A 31 -4.45 -0.21 -1.61
N LEU A 32 -4.99 0.82 -0.96
CA LEU A 32 -4.34 1.38 0.21
C LEU A 32 -4.83 0.61 1.43
N PRO A 33 -3.96 -0.10 2.18
CA PRO A 33 -4.33 -0.52 3.52
C PRO A 33 -4.75 0.77 4.28
N PRO A 34 -5.95 0.80 4.87
CA PRO A 34 -6.39 1.97 5.62
C PRO A 34 -5.42 2.16 6.78
N ALA A 35 -4.65 3.25 6.71
CA ALA A 35 -3.47 3.54 7.53
C ALA A 35 -2.26 2.64 7.26
N ALA A 36 -1.08 3.26 7.18
CA ALA A 36 0.19 2.57 7.36
C ALA A 36 0.06 1.67 8.59
N LEU A 37 0.07 0.36 8.36
CA LEU A 37 -0.03 -0.65 9.40
C LEU A 37 1.27 -0.60 10.23
N LEU A 38 1.34 0.34 11.16
CA LEU A 38 2.40 0.46 12.15
C LEU A 38 2.23 -0.67 13.16
N ARG A 39 2.61 -1.89 12.75
CA ARG A 39 2.76 -3.01 13.68
C ARG A 39 4.01 -2.76 14.52
N PRO A 40 3.93 -2.81 15.86
CA PRO A 40 5.11 -2.72 16.70
C PRO A 40 6.05 -3.86 16.35
N VAL A 41 7.22 -3.52 15.80
CA VAL A 41 8.27 -4.48 15.48
C VAL A 41 9.24 -4.51 16.64
N HIS A 42 9.29 -5.65 17.33
CA HIS A 42 10.31 -5.90 18.34
C HIS A 42 11.57 -6.40 17.64
N PHE A 43 12.61 -5.56 17.61
CA PHE A 43 13.92 -5.94 17.11
C PHE A 43 14.59 -6.88 18.11
N ALA A 44 14.95 -8.07 17.65
CA ALA A 44 15.73 -9.03 18.41
C ALA A 44 17.19 -8.97 17.96
N PHE A 45 18.09 -9.01 18.94
CA PHE A 45 19.53 -9.12 18.75
C PHE A 45 19.99 -10.45 19.33
N ARG A 46 20.96 -11.10 18.67
CA ARG A 46 21.54 -12.34 19.19
C ARG A 46 22.44 -12.04 20.38
N THR A 47 22.30 -12.87 21.42
CA THR A 47 23.10 -12.81 22.65
C THR A 47 24.27 -13.80 22.67
N ASP A 48 24.40 -14.64 21.65
CA ASP A 48 25.36 -15.76 21.58
C ASP A 48 26.76 -15.30 21.12
N CYS A 49 27.27 -14.22 21.71
CA CYS A 49 28.57 -13.65 21.35
C CYS A 49 29.66 -14.14 22.29
N ALA A 50 30.86 -14.37 21.75
CA ALA A 50 32.03 -14.76 22.54
C ALA A 50 32.49 -13.69 23.55
N SER A 51 32.06 -12.43 23.40
CA SER A 51 32.42 -11.31 24.29
C SER A 51 31.21 -10.39 24.52
N PRO A 52 30.64 -10.32 25.74
CA PRO A 52 29.55 -9.41 26.05
C PRO A 52 30.10 -7.98 26.26
N GLY A 53 30.21 -7.22 25.17
CA GLY A 53 30.50 -5.79 25.20
C GLY A 53 29.22 -4.93 25.12
N PRO A 54 29.33 -3.59 25.27
CA PRO A 54 28.20 -2.66 25.07
C PRO A 54 27.71 -2.59 23.62
N GLU A 55 28.47 -3.16 22.68
CA GLU A 55 28.17 -3.23 21.26
C GLU A 55 27.27 -4.44 20.94
N LEU A 56 26.16 -4.20 20.25
CA LEU A 56 25.26 -5.25 19.77
C LEU A 56 26.01 -6.14 18.75
N CYS A 57 26.12 -7.43 19.03
CA CYS A 57 26.93 -8.34 18.22
C CYS A 57 26.29 -8.80 16.90
N SER A 58 25.08 -8.33 16.60
CA SER A 58 24.34 -8.73 15.40
C SER A 58 23.52 -7.55 14.88
N PHE A 59 23.30 -7.53 13.58
CA PHE A 59 22.33 -6.63 12.98
C PHE A 59 20.91 -6.91 13.51
N PRO A 60 20.06 -5.87 13.67
CA PRO A 60 18.69 -6.03 14.16
C PRO A 60 17.89 -6.92 13.22
N THR A 61 17.22 -7.92 13.77
CA THR A 61 16.31 -8.79 13.02
C THR A 61 14.91 -8.71 13.59
N ALA A 62 13.91 -8.80 12.71
CA ALA A 62 12.51 -8.76 13.07
C ALA A 62 11.71 -9.64 12.11
N ASN A 63 10.90 -10.54 12.65
CA ASN A 63 9.96 -11.34 11.86
C ASN A 63 8.65 -10.57 11.75
N VAL A 64 8.37 -10.05 10.55
CA VAL A 64 7.11 -9.38 10.23
C VAL A 64 6.20 -10.36 9.47
N SER A 65 5.09 -10.74 10.08
CA SER A 65 4.04 -11.51 9.42
C SER A 65 3.07 -10.55 8.73
N LEU A 66 2.86 -10.72 7.43
CA LEU A 66 1.95 -9.90 6.61
C LEU A 66 0.48 -10.29 6.80
N LEU A 67 0.24 -11.56 7.09
CA LEU A 67 -1.04 -12.10 7.51
C LEU A 67 -1.04 -12.09 9.04
N GLY A 68 -2.01 -11.42 9.67
CA GLY A 68 -2.10 -11.34 11.13
C GLY A 68 -2.07 -12.72 11.79
N ALA A 69 -1.60 -12.75 13.03
CA ALA A 69 -1.72 -13.92 13.91
C ALA A 69 -3.19 -14.34 14.08
#